data_AF-A0A9X9A4J2-F1
#
_entry.id   AF-A0A9X9A4J2-F1
#
_cell.length_a   1.000
_cell.length_b   1.000
_cell.length_c   1.000
_cell.angle_alpha   90.00
_cell.angle_beta   90.00
_cell.angle_gamma   90.00
#
_symmetry.space_group_name_H-M   'P 1'
#
loop_
_entity.id
_entity.type
_entity.pdbx_description
1 polymer ?
#
loop_
_entity_poly.entity_id
_entity_poly.type
_entity_poly.pdbx_seq_one_letter_code
_entity_poly.pdbx_strand_id
1 'polypeptide(L)'
;VNIDGDNLKNADREDDWNFDPRIDKKYQCGDELYIDNDLDRGHLVRRRDPVWGNSAEEANKDTFYFTNASPQHKKLNQETWLGLEDYILKNAKNFNLKVTVFTGPVFRS
;
A
#
# COMPACT_ATOMS: atom_id res chain seq x y z
N VAL A 1 -7.99 -1.98 -4.41
CA VAL A 1 -7.95 -3.09 -3.42
C VAL A 1 -9.33 -3.28 -2.80
N ASN A 2 -9.67 -4.51 -2.40
CA ASN A 2 -10.87 -4.79 -1.62
C ASN A 2 -10.50 -5.01 -0.16
N ILE A 3 -11.34 -4.52 0.74
CA ILE A 3 -11.25 -4.70 2.19
C ILE A 3 -12.51 -5.43 2.63
N ASP A 4 -12.35 -6.53 3.35
CA ASP A 4 -13.45 -7.19 4.06
C ASP A 4 -13.27 -6.95 5.57
N GLY A 5 -13.99 -5.95 6.09
CA GLY A 5 -13.86 -5.50 7.47
C GLY A 5 -14.18 -6.56 8.53
N ASP A 6 -15.01 -7.55 8.17
CA ASP A 6 -15.42 -8.65 9.04
C ASP A 6 -14.35 -9.76 9.10
N ASN A 7 -13.46 -9.81 8.11
CA ASN A 7 -12.48 -10.90 7.93
C ASN A 7 -11.02 -10.45 8.04
N LEU A 8 -10.76 -9.23 8.54
CA LEU A 8 -9.41 -8.71 8.74
C LEU A 8 -8.58 -9.61 9.66
N LYS A 9 -7.32 -9.81 9.28
CA LYS A 9 -6.31 -10.57 10.02
C LYS A 9 -5.22 -9.61 10.53
N ASN A 10 -4.40 -10.09 11.46
CA ASN A 10 -3.17 -9.41 11.82
C ASN A 10 -2.04 -10.00 10.95
N ALA A 11 -1.17 -9.13 10.44
CA ALA A 11 0.06 -9.51 9.76
C ALA A 11 1.21 -8.69 10.35
N ASP A 12 2.35 -9.34 10.56
CA ASP A 12 3.54 -8.69 11.06
C ASP A 12 4.02 -7.61 10.09
N ARG A 13 4.71 -6.60 10.62
CA ARG A 13 5.23 -5.53 9.78
C ARG A 13 6.39 -6.09 8.96
N GLU A 14 6.23 -6.02 7.65
CA GLU A 14 7.27 -6.26 6.66
C GLU A 14 7.78 -4.92 6.13
N ASP A 15 8.99 -4.89 5.58
CA ASP A 15 9.57 -3.74 4.87
C ASP A 15 10.53 -4.20 3.76
N ASP A 16 10.33 -5.43 3.27
CA ASP A 16 11.17 -6.04 2.25
C ASP A 16 10.64 -5.72 0.85
N TRP A 17 11.13 -4.61 0.29
CA TRP A 17 10.72 -4.13 -1.02
C TRP A 17 11.40 -4.90 -2.15
N ASN A 18 10.61 -5.35 -3.12
CA ASN A 18 11.08 -6.19 -4.20
C ASN A 18 10.61 -5.68 -5.57
N PHE A 19 11.38 -6.01 -6.62
CA PHE A 19 10.90 -5.83 -8.00
C PHE A 19 9.81 -6.86 -8.30
N ASP A 20 8.77 -6.44 -9.02
CA ASP A 20 7.71 -7.35 -9.45
C ASP A 20 8.26 -8.31 -10.52
N PRO A 21 8.27 -9.63 -10.27
CA PRO A 21 8.84 -10.60 -11.21
C PRO A 21 8.03 -10.73 -12.51
N ARG A 22 6.81 -10.18 -12.55
CA ARG A 22 5.92 -10.22 -13.73
C ARG A 22 6.27 -9.14 -14.76
N ILE A 23 7.08 -8.15 -14.38
CA ILE A 23 7.45 -7.00 -15.22
C ILE A 23 8.96 -6.95 -15.38
N ASP A 24 9.46 -6.68 -16.58
CA ASP A 24 10.91 -6.49 -16.80
C ASP A 24 11.41 -5.30 -15.94
N LYS A 25 12.54 -5.50 -15.25
CA LYS A 25 13.13 -4.50 -14.33
C LYS A 25 13.37 -3.15 -14.99
N LYS A 26 13.64 -3.10 -16.31
CA LYS A 26 13.85 -1.83 -17.02
C LYS A 26 12.62 -0.92 -17.07
N TYR A 27 11.43 -1.45 -16.76
CA TYR A 27 10.18 -0.69 -16.67
C TYR A 27 9.76 -0.36 -15.23
N GLN A 28 10.63 -0.66 -14.25
CA GLN A 28 10.37 -0.45 -12.83
C GLN A 28 11.46 0.47 -12.26
N CYS A 29 11.08 1.30 -11.29
CA CYS A 29 12.03 2.06 -10.47
C CYS A 29 12.17 1.35 -9.12
N GLY A 30 13.40 1.17 -8.65
CA GLY A 30 13.70 0.60 -7.34
C GLY A 30 14.03 1.67 -6.29
N ASP A 31 14.79 1.26 -5.28
CA ASP A 31 15.20 2.12 -4.16
C ASP A 31 16.00 3.35 -4.61
N GLU A 32 16.66 3.31 -5.77
CA GLU A 32 17.44 4.44 -6.30
C GLU A 32 16.60 5.72 -6.48
N LEU A 33 15.27 5.60 -6.60
CA LEU A 33 14.35 6.74 -6.69
C LEU A 33 14.06 7.40 -5.33
N TYR A 34 14.26 6.67 -4.22
CA TYR A 34 13.82 7.07 -2.87
C TYR A 34 14.97 7.41 -1.93
N ILE A 35 16.21 7.05 -2.29
CA ILE A 35 17.40 7.32 -1.48
C ILE A 35 17.80 8.81 -1.60
N ASP A 36 18.29 9.37 -0.49
CA ASP A 36 18.85 10.73 -0.38
C ASP A 36 17.90 11.86 -0.80
N ASN A 37 16.59 11.67 -0.62
CA ASN A 37 15.58 12.69 -0.88
C ASN A 37 14.37 12.57 0.06
N ASP A 38 13.37 13.45 -0.10
CA ASP A 38 12.18 13.52 0.76
C ASP A 38 11.02 12.61 0.30
N LEU A 39 11.25 11.70 -0.65
CA LEU A 39 10.24 10.80 -1.20
C LEU A 39 10.28 9.45 -0.47
N ASP A 40 9.15 9.08 0.10
CA ASP A 40 8.90 7.73 0.60
C ASP A 40 8.38 6.82 -0.52
N ARG A 41 8.54 5.51 -0.30
CA ARG A 41 7.83 4.44 -1.02
C ARG A 41 6.35 4.44 -0.60
N GLY A 42 5.60 5.41 -1.13
CA GLY A 42 4.18 5.58 -0.85
C GLY A 42 3.37 4.44 -1.44
N HIS A 43 2.77 3.61 -0.59
CA HIS A 43 1.94 2.49 -1.02
C HIS A 43 0.66 3.00 -1.71
N LEU A 44 0.32 2.45 -2.87
CA LEU A 44 -0.97 2.68 -3.54
C LEU A 44 -2.06 1.78 -2.96
N VAL A 45 -1.75 0.49 -2.86
CA VAL A 45 -2.47 -0.44 -1.98
C VAL A 45 -1.74 -0.48 -0.66
N ARG A 46 -2.37 0.09 0.37
CA ARG A 46 -1.85 0.04 1.72
C ARG A 46 -1.68 -1.39 2.21
N ARG A 47 -0.56 -1.69 2.84
CA ARG A 47 -0.20 -2.99 3.43
C ARG A 47 -1.33 -3.74 4.11
N ARG A 48 -2.12 -3.07 4.95
CA ARG A 48 -3.16 -3.71 5.80
C ARG A 48 -4.49 -3.93 5.10
N ASP A 49 -4.75 -3.26 3.99
CA ASP A 49 -6.06 -3.29 3.33
C ASP A 49 -6.42 -4.67 2.78
N PRO A 50 -5.51 -5.44 2.15
CA PRO A 50 -5.84 -6.76 1.63
C PRO A 50 -5.63 -7.88 2.66
N VAL A 51 -5.30 -7.56 3.92
CA VAL A 51 -4.97 -8.53 4.97
C VAL A 51 -6.24 -9.10 5.60
N TRP A 52 -6.96 -9.91 4.83
CA TRP A 52 -8.17 -10.60 5.25
C TRP A 52 -8.30 -11.98 4.57
N GLY A 53 -9.12 -12.85 5.14
CA GLY A 53 -9.33 -14.19 4.58
C GLY A 53 -8.11 -15.12 4.68
N ASN A 54 -8.00 -16.07 3.73
CA ASN A 54 -7.00 -17.14 3.77
C ASN A 54 -5.65 -16.75 3.16
N SER A 55 -5.64 -15.78 2.25
CA SER A 55 -4.42 -15.31 1.56
C SER A 55 -3.83 -14.05 2.19
N ALA A 56 -4.21 -13.71 3.42
CA ALA A 56 -3.86 -12.45 4.07
C ALA A 56 -2.35 -12.19 4.16
N GLU A 57 -1.55 -13.24 4.39
CA GLU A 57 -0.09 -13.15 4.50
C GLU A 57 0.58 -12.92 3.13
N GLU A 58 0.13 -13.65 2.10
CA GLU A 58 0.60 -13.46 0.72
C GLU A 58 0.21 -12.07 0.22
N ALA A 59 -1.02 -11.64 0.50
CA ALA A 59 -1.51 -10.33 0.13
C ALA A 59 -0.76 -9.18 0.84
N ASN A 60 -0.31 -9.38 2.08
CA ASN A 60 0.56 -8.43 2.79
C ASN A 60 1.92 -8.29 2.07
N LYS A 61 2.53 -9.41 1.66
CA LYS A 61 3.81 -9.42 0.94
C LYS A 61 3.71 -8.73 -0.40
N ASP A 62 2.62 -9.00 -1.14
CA ASP A 62 2.39 -8.42 -2.46
C ASP A 62 2.28 -6.88 -2.44
N THR A 63 2.03 -6.25 -1.29
CA THR A 63 2.02 -4.78 -1.21
C THR A 63 3.41 -4.15 -1.27
N PHE A 64 4.48 -4.95 -1.10
CA PHE A 64 5.88 -4.49 -1.09
C PHE A 64 6.59 -4.62 -2.45
N TYR A 65 5.85 -4.89 -3.53
CA TYR A 65 6.42 -4.72 -4.86
C TYR A 65 6.51 -3.23 -5.22
N PHE A 66 7.62 -2.80 -5.84
CA PHE A 66 7.79 -1.40 -6.28
C PHE A 66 6.70 -0.94 -7.26
N THR A 67 6.04 -1.86 -7.97
CA THR A 67 4.90 -1.56 -8.85
C THR A 67 3.66 -1.06 -8.09
N ASN A 68 3.60 -1.29 -6.78
CA ASN A 68 2.59 -0.77 -5.87
C ASN A 68 3.03 0.53 -5.17
N ALA A 69 4.24 1.03 -5.44
CA ALA A 69 4.71 2.30 -4.88
C ALA A 69 4.56 3.46 -5.86
N SER A 70 4.30 4.64 -5.32
CA SER A 70 4.49 5.91 -6.02
C SER A 70 5.41 6.80 -5.19
N PRO A 71 6.28 7.62 -5.82
CA PRO A 71 7.00 8.67 -5.12
C PRO A 71 6.04 9.59 -4.37
N GLN A 72 6.18 9.64 -3.05
CA GLN A 72 5.28 10.40 -2.21
C GLN A 72 6.09 11.19 -1.20
N HIS A 73 5.91 12.50 -1.16
CA HIS A 73 6.62 13.34 -0.20
C HIS A 73 6.34 12.87 1.24
N LYS A 74 7.37 12.72 2.07
CA LYS A 74 7.31 12.10 3.40
C LYS A 74 6.18 12.63 4.29
N LYS A 75 5.94 13.94 4.31
CA LYS A 75 4.84 14.55 5.08
C LYS A 75 3.46 14.12 4.59
N LEU A 76 3.29 13.98 3.27
CA LEU A 76 2.04 13.48 2.71
C LEU A 76 1.83 12.02 3.13
N ASN A 77 2.85 11.17 2.94
CA ASN A 77 2.81 9.74 3.25
C ASN A 77 2.57 9.45 4.73
N GLN A 78 3.36 10.07 5.61
CA GLN A 78 3.39 9.75 7.04
C GLN A 78 2.30 10.45 7.86
N GLU A 79 1.63 11.47 7.29
CA GLU A 79 0.61 12.24 7.99
C GLU A 79 -0.74 12.16 7.27
N THR A 80 -1.01 13.06 6.31
CA THR A 80 -2.36 13.22 5.74
C THR A 80 -2.87 11.96 5.04
N TRP A 81 -2.01 11.29 4.28
CA TRP A 81 -2.35 10.06 3.59
C TRP A 81 -2.57 8.91 4.55
N LEU A 82 -1.64 8.70 5.50
CA LEU A 82 -1.78 7.70 6.56
C LEU A 82 -3.08 7.91 7.37
N GLY A 83 -3.44 9.16 7.66
CA GLY A 83 -4.69 9.49 8.36
C GLY A 83 -5.95 9.05 7.59
N LEU A 84 -5.98 9.27 6.28
CA LEU A 84 -7.08 8.83 5.41
C LEU A 84 -7.15 7.29 5.32
N GLU A 85 -6.01 6.64 5.13
CA GLU A 85 -5.89 5.18 5.12
C GLU A 85 -6.40 4.55 6.43
N ASP A 86 -5.99 5.12 7.56
CA ASP A 86 -6.42 4.68 8.88
C ASP A 86 -7.93 4.88 9.07
N TYR A 87 -8.47 6.00 8.62
CA TYR A 87 -9.90 6.26 8.69
C TYR A 87 -10.70 5.19 7.91
N ILE A 88 -10.30 4.89 6.67
CA ILE A 88 -10.97 3.88 5.84
C ILE A 88 -10.94 2.51 6.51
N LEU A 89 -9.76 2.01 6.90
CA LEU A 89 -9.65 0.67 7.48
C LEU A 89 -10.38 0.56 8.84
N LYS A 90 -10.29 1.59 9.69
CA LYS A 90 -10.99 1.60 10.99
C LYS A 90 -12.50 1.55 10.81
N ASN A 91 -13.06 2.33 9.88
CA ASN A 91 -14.49 2.31 9.62
C ASN A 91 -14.93 1.00 8.95
N ALA A 92 -14.14 0.47 8.03
CA ALA A 92 -14.42 -0.84 7.44
C ALA A 92 -14.53 -1.92 8.52
N LYS A 93 -13.60 -1.95 9.47
CA LYS A 93 -13.61 -2.87 10.61
C LYS A 93 -14.78 -2.61 11.58
N ASN A 94 -14.98 -1.37 12.00
CA ASN A 94 -15.95 -1.04 13.05
C ASN A 94 -17.41 -1.27 12.62
N PHE A 95 -17.68 -1.18 11.32
CA PHE A 95 -19.02 -1.31 10.75
C PHE A 95 -19.18 -2.55 9.86
N ASN A 96 -18.21 -3.48 9.88
CA ASN A 96 -18.20 -4.71 9.08
C ASN A 96 -18.47 -4.47 7.58
N LEU A 97 -17.88 -3.40 7.04
CA LEU A 97 -18.10 -2.99 5.65
C LEU A 97 -17.21 -3.77 4.69
N LYS A 98 -17.73 -3.98 3.49
CA LYS A 98 -16.94 -4.36 2.32
C LYS A 98 -16.66 -3.11 1.51
N VAL A 99 -15.39 -2.77 1.36
CA VAL A 99 -14.95 -1.51 0.74
C VAL A 99 -14.05 -1.82 -0.45
N THR A 100 -14.25 -1.11 -1.56
CA THR A 100 -13.34 -1.12 -2.70
C THR A 100 -12.66 0.24 -2.78
N VAL A 101 -11.33 0.25 -2.70
CA VAL A 101 -10.51 1.46 -2.76
C VAL A 101 -9.74 1.49 -4.07
N PHE A 102 -9.78 2.61 -4.78
CA PHE A 102 -8.97 2.88 -5.95
C PHE A 102 -8.01 4.02 -5.63
N THR A 103 -6.72 3.77 -5.84
CA THR A 103 -5.65 4.71 -5.56
C THR A 103 -4.75 4.80 -6.77
N GLY A 104 -4.24 5.99 -7.06
CA GLY A 104 -3.25 6.20 -8.09
C GLY A 104 -2.68 7.62 -8.04
N PRO A 105 -1.45 7.84 -8.52
CA PRO A 105 -0.93 9.18 -8.69
C PRO A 105 -1.67 9.91 -9.81
N VAL A 106 -1.82 11.22 -9.66
CA VAL A 106 -2.34 12.11 -10.71
C VAL A 106 -1.27 13.11 -11.05
N PHE A 107 -0.78 13.08 -12.29
CA PHE A 107 0.08 14.12 -12.81
C PHE A 107 -0.79 15.24 -13.40
N ARG A 108 -0.57 16.47 -12.97
CA ARG A 108 -1.26 17.65 -13.50
C ARG A 108 -0.21 18.62 -14.06
N SER A 109 -0.36 18.94 -15.34
CA SER A 109 0.40 19.96 -16.06
C SER A 109 -0.01 21.37 -15.68
#